data_AF-A0A6L9MCH0-F1
#
_entry.id   AF-A0A6L9MCH0-F1
#
_cell.length_a   1.000
_cell.length_b   1.000
_cell.length_c   1.000
_cell.angle_alpha   90.00
_cell.angle_beta   90.00
_cell.angle_gamma   90.00
#
_symmetry.space_group_name_H-M   'P 1'
#
loop_
_entity.id
_entity.type
_entity.pdbx_description
1 polymer ?
#
loop_
_entity_poly.entity_id
_entity_poly.type
_entity_poly.pdbx_seq_one_letter_code
_entity_poly.pdbx_strand_id
1 'polypeptide(L)'
;MADIVNLRRARKDRQRLAAERQAEDNRVRHGMPKALRQTARIEAARQARALDGAALAPERTSRPASSTSPDDPAAEEPPPQ
;
A
#
# COMPACT_ATOMS: atom_id res chain seq x y z
N MET A 1 -18.10 -49.74 -0.02
CA MET A 1 -16.69 -49.68 0.41
C MET A 1 -16.53 -48.41 1.24
N ALA A 2 -15.96 -48.50 2.43
CA ALA A 2 -15.69 -47.32 3.26
C ALA A 2 -14.20 -47.00 3.19
N ASP A 3 -13.85 -45.77 2.84
CA ASP A 3 -12.47 -45.30 2.87
C ASP A 3 -12.03 -45.06 4.31
N ILE A 4 -11.20 -45.96 4.82
CA ILE A 4 -10.64 -45.86 6.17
C ILE A 4 -9.47 -44.87 6.11
N VAL A 5 -9.77 -43.61 6.43
CA VAL A 5 -8.74 -42.56 6.47
C VAL A 5 -7.96 -42.63 7.78
N ASN A 6 -6.64 -42.75 7.68
CA ASN A 6 -5.77 -42.70 8.86
C ASN A 6 -5.62 -41.26 9.36
N LEU A 7 -6.35 -40.93 10.43
CA LEU A 7 -6.35 -39.60 11.04
C LEU A 7 -4.98 -39.17 11.58
N ARG A 8 -4.10 -40.10 11.97
CA ARG A 8 -2.73 -39.75 12.41
C ARG A 8 -1.91 -39.19 11.26
N ARG A 9 -2.00 -39.84 10.10
CA ARG A 9 -1.30 -39.39 8.88
C ARG A 9 -1.84 -38.03 8.43
N ALA A 10 -3.17 -37.88 8.39
CA ALA A 10 -3.81 -36.61 8.06
C ALA A 10 -3.40 -35.45 9.00
N ARG A 11 -3.29 -35.71 10.32
CA ARG A 11 -2.80 -34.72 11.29
C ARG A 11 -1.33 -34.35 11.04
N LYS A 12 -0.48 -35.34 10.79
CA LYS A 12 0.94 -35.14 10.50
C LYS A 12 1.14 -34.30 9.23
N ASP A 13 0.36 -34.57 8.19
CA ASP A 13 0.44 -33.82 6.94
C ASP A 13 -0.03 -32.36 7.13
N ARG A 14 -1.09 -32.12 7.91
CA ARG A 14 -1.50 -30.76 8.31
C ARG A 14 -0.42 -30.01 9.08
N GLN A 15 0.24 -30.68 10.02
CA GLN A 15 1.34 -30.08 10.81
C GLN A 15 2.53 -29.73 9.91
N ARG A 16 2.89 -30.60 8.96
CA ARG A 16 3.95 -30.34 7.99
C ARG A 16 3.64 -29.11 7.13
N LEU A 17 2.43 -29.05 6.56
CA LEU A 17 1.95 -27.90 5.78
C LEU A 17 1.98 -26.60 6.58
N ALA A 18 1.58 -26.62 7.86
CA ALA A 18 1.63 -25.44 8.71
C ALA A 18 3.08 -24.97 8.95
N ALA A 19 4.01 -25.90 9.19
CA ALA A 19 5.43 -25.60 9.37
C ALA A 19 6.08 -25.04 8.10
N GLU A 20 5.73 -25.57 6.93
CA GLU A 20 6.21 -25.06 5.63
C GLU A 20 5.76 -23.63 5.37
N ARG A 21 4.48 -23.33 5.60
CA ARG A 21 3.94 -21.96 5.49
C ARG A 21 4.64 -20.99 6.44
N GLN A 22 4.85 -21.40 7.69
CA GLN A 22 5.60 -20.60 8.66
C GLN A 22 7.05 -20.38 8.22
N ALA A 23 7.70 -21.38 7.62
CA ALA A 23 9.06 -21.24 7.11
C ALA A 23 9.12 -20.29 5.91
N GLU A 24 8.16 -20.33 4.99
CA GLU A 24 8.04 -19.38 3.87
C GLU A 24 7.83 -17.95 4.37
N ASP A 25 6.87 -17.76 5.27
CA ASP A 25 6.64 -16.51 5.98
C ASP A 25 7.92 -15.99 6.65
N ASN A 26 8.67 -16.87 7.31
CA ASN A 26 9.92 -16.52 7.96
C ASN A 26 11.03 -16.23 6.95
N ARG A 27 11.09 -16.89 5.80
CA ARG A 27 12.02 -16.53 4.71
C ARG A 27 11.69 -15.15 4.15
N VAL A 28 10.41 -14.80 3.99
CA VAL A 28 10.00 -13.47 3.54
C VAL A 28 10.32 -12.41 4.62
N ARG A 29 9.98 -12.67 5.88
CA ARG A 29 10.15 -11.72 6.99
C ARG A 29 11.60 -11.60 7.48
N HIS A 30 12.35 -12.70 7.47
CA HIS A 30 13.68 -12.81 8.08
C HIS A 30 14.79 -13.19 7.09
N GLY A 31 14.47 -13.54 5.84
CA GLY A 31 15.45 -13.92 4.83
C GLY A 31 16.31 -12.76 4.32
N MET A 32 16.02 -11.52 4.74
CA MET A 32 16.96 -10.41 4.54
C MET A 32 18.09 -10.50 5.58
N PRO A 33 19.36 -10.65 5.15
CA PRO A 33 20.53 -10.58 6.03
C PRO A 33 20.47 -9.36 6.94
N LYS A 34 20.93 -9.51 8.20
CA LYS A 34 20.90 -8.43 9.20
C LYS A 34 21.56 -7.14 8.68
N ALA A 35 22.68 -7.26 7.96
CA ALA A 35 23.38 -6.14 7.35
C ALA A 35 22.53 -5.40 6.29
N LEU A 36 21.82 -6.12 5.43
CA LEU A 36 20.94 -5.54 4.41
C LEU A 36 19.70 -4.87 5.03
N ARG A 37 19.17 -5.45 6.11
CA ARG A 37 18.06 -4.85 6.86
C ARG A 37 18.47 -3.56 7.56
N GLN A 38 19.69 -3.52 8.10
CA GLN A 38 20.20 -2.35 8.81
C GLN A 38 20.54 -1.20 7.86
N THR A 39 21.14 -1.50 6.71
CA THR A 39 21.39 -0.51 5.65
C THR A 39 20.07 0.08 5.14
N ALA A 40 19.07 -0.75 4.81
CA ALA A 40 17.75 -0.29 4.40
C ALA A 40 17.08 0.62 5.46
N ARG A 41 17.21 0.30 6.75
CA ARG A 41 16.70 1.15 7.85
C ARG A 41 17.42 2.49 7.92
N ILE A 42 18.75 2.50 7.77
CA ILE A 42 19.54 3.73 7.80
C ILE A 42 19.19 4.62 6.60
N GLU A 43 19.02 4.02 5.42
CA GLU A 43 18.60 4.74 4.20
C GLU A 43 17.21 5.33 4.36
N ALA A 44 16.23 4.56 4.84
CA ALA A 44 14.88 5.05 5.11
C ALA A 44 14.89 6.20 6.12
N ALA A 45 15.68 6.11 7.20
CA ALA A 45 15.81 7.18 8.18
C ALA A 45 16.53 8.43 7.62
N ARG A 46 17.46 8.27 6.68
CA ARG A 46 18.08 9.40 5.97
C ARG A 46 17.07 10.07 5.03
N GLN A 47 16.30 9.29 4.29
CA GLN A 47 15.26 9.79 3.40
C GLN A 47 14.17 10.52 4.17
N ALA A 48 13.68 9.96 5.28
CA ALA A 48 12.70 10.61 6.14
C ALA A 48 13.20 11.98 6.63
N ARG A 49 14.43 12.03 7.17
CA ARG A 49 15.04 13.30 7.59
C ARG A 49 15.21 14.30 6.45
N ALA A 50 15.54 13.83 5.25
CA ALA A 50 15.66 14.69 4.07
C ALA A 50 14.30 15.25 3.66
N LEU A 51 13.24 14.44 3.70
CA LEU A 51 11.86 14.88 3.42
C LEU A 51 11.36 15.85 4.49
N ASP A 52 11.60 15.56 5.77
CA ASP A 52 11.22 16.44 6.88
C ASP A 52 11.94 17.79 6.80
N GLY A 53 13.22 17.81 6.43
CA GLY A 53 13.98 19.06 6.24
C GLY A 53 13.65 19.80 4.95
N ALA A 54 13.15 19.10 3.92
CA ALA A 54 12.69 19.66 2.66
C ALA A 54 11.20 20.01 2.66
N ALA A 55 10.48 19.73 3.75
CA ALA A 55 9.09 20.11 3.91
C ALA A 55 9.00 21.64 3.95
N LEU A 56 8.69 22.25 2.81
CA LEU A 56 8.13 23.58 2.80
C LEU A 56 6.82 23.50 3.59
N ALA A 57 6.63 24.43 4.53
CA ALA A 57 5.36 24.57 5.24
C ALA A 57 4.22 24.48 4.22
N PRO A 58 3.10 23.80 4.53
CA PRO A 58 1.94 23.87 3.68
C PRO A 58 1.48 25.34 3.72
N GLU A 59 2.01 26.16 2.82
CA GLU A 59 1.25 27.22 2.19
C GLU A 59 -0.07 26.54 1.88
N ARG A 60 -1.08 26.88 2.68
CA ARG A 60 -2.45 26.45 2.45
C ARG A 60 -2.66 26.76 0.99
N THR A 61 -2.64 25.74 0.15
CA THR A 61 -3.03 25.86 -1.25
C THR A 61 -4.48 26.29 -1.17
N SER A 62 -4.68 27.60 -1.10
CA SER A 62 -5.91 28.26 -1.44
C SER A 62 -6.08 27.89 -2.90
N ARG A 63 -6.79 26.79 -3.11
CA ARG A 63 -7.35 26.45 -4.40
C ARG A 63 -8.21 27.68 -4.77
N PRO A 64 -7.84 28.51 -5.75
CA PRO A 64 -8.79 29.53 -6.16
C PRO A 64 -10.00 28.78 -6.71
N ALA A 65 -11.17 29.12 -6.17
CA ALA A 65 -12.43 28.71 -6.71
C ALA A 65 -12.60 29.37 -8.09
N SER A 66 -12.15 28.72 -9.15
CA SER A 66 -12.53 29.08 -10.53
C SER A 66 -12.29 27.91 -11.48
N SER A 67 -13.22 26.97 -11.47
CA SER A 67 -13.55 26.16 -12.65
C SER A 67 -15.04 26.31 -12.94
N THR A 68 -15.45 27.54 -13.24
CA THR A 68 -16.59 27.78 -14.11
C THR A 68 -15.99 28.39 -15.37
N SER A 69 -15.88 27.57 -16.41
CA SER A 69 -15.39 27.99 -17.71
C SER A 69 -16.28 29.11 -18.26
N PRO A 70 -15.72 30.25 -18.72
CA PRO A 70 -16.47 31.25 -19.45
C PRO A 70 -16.46 30.90 -20.94
N ASP A 71 -17.21 29.87 -21.33
CA ASP A 71 -17.47 29.53 -22.73
C ASP A 71 -18.90 28.95 -22.86
N ASP A 72 -19.89 29.77 -22.49
CA ASP A 72 -21.26 29.62 -23.00
C ASP A 72 -21.44 30.66 -24.12
N PRO A 73 -21.31 30.26 -25.40
CA PRO A 73 -21.53 31.19 -26.50
C PRO A 73 -23.04 31.38 -26.69
N ALA A 74 -23.42 32.66 -26.57
CA ALA A 74 -24.39 33.32 -27.43
C ALA A 74 -25.85 32.81 -27.42
N ALA A 75 -26.70 33.73 -26.94
CA ALA A 75 -27.87 34.25 -27.65
C ALA A 75 -29.05 33.31 -27.92
N GLU A 76 -30.13 33.51 -27.16
CA GLU A 76 -31.45 33.83 -27.73
C GLU A 76 -32.38 34.31 -26.60
N GLU A 77 -32.43 35.63 -26.37
CA GLU A 77 -33.72 36.24 -26.01
C GLU A 77 -34.48 36.48 -27.32
N PRO A 78 -35.75 36.06 -27.38
CA PRO A 78 -36.80 37.08 -27.55
C PRO A 78 -38.18 36.65 -26.96
N PRO A 79 -39.25 37.43 -27.12
CA PRO A 79 -39.45 38.87 -26.88
C PRO A 79 -40.55 39.10 -25.79
N PRO A 80 -40.87 40.35 -25.40
CA PRO A 80 -41.82 40.59 -24.31
C PRO A 80 -43.29 40.50 -24.76
N GLN A 81 -44.14 39.96 -23.88
CA GLN A 81 -45.58 40.28 -23.78
C GLN A 81 -45.96 40.48 -22.32
#